data_AF-A0A2D6LK94-F1
#
_entry.id   AF-A0A2D6LK94-F1
#
_cell.length_a   1.000
_cell.length_b   1.000
_cell.length_c   1.000
_cell.angle_alpha   90.00
_cell.angle_beta   90.00
_cell.angle_gamma   90.00
#
_symmetry.space_group_name_H-M   'P 1'
#
loop_
_entity.id
_entity.type
_entity.pdbx_description
1 polymer ?
#
loop_
_entity_poly.entity_id
_entity_poly.type
_entity_poly.pdbx_seq_one_letter_code
_entity_poly.pdbx_strand_id
1 'polypeptide(L)'
;MLLVFLIISALIVIAVLWFMWRLPDTGDMWFTLAPTFGLFGVWGGLVAVVVSAATWYVSVPDHWLPLVFLGLDPAALCAGIMVLWTYRKSDTSVETIAAQRLQARIAITLGLIAVAIGYTYVMTNKAVFTPIGQ
;
A
#
# COMPACT_ATOMS: atom_id res chain seq x y z
N MET A 1 -13.03 13.47 11.73
CA MET A 1 -13.20 12.44 10.69
C MET A 1 -11.90 11.82 10.22
N LEU A 2 -10.83 12.60 10.02
CA LEU A 2 -9.49 12.09 9.65
C LEU A 2 -8.98 10.94 10.54
N LEU A 3 -9.12 11.07 11.86
CA LEU A 3 -8.76 10.03 12.82
C LEU A 3 -9.53 8.72 12.62
N VAL A 4 -10.79 8.80 12.16
CA VAL A 4 -11.63 7.62 11.85
C VAL A 4 -11.13 6.91 10.59
N PHE A 5 -10.79 7.66 9.53
CA PHE A 5 -10.19 7.08 8.32
C PHE A 5 -8.84 6.42 8.61
N LEU A 6 -8.04 7.02 9.50
CA LEU A 6 -6.74 6.49 9.93
C LEU A 6 -6.92 5.19 10.71
N ILE A 7 -7.87 5.14 11.66
CA ILE A 7 -8.21 3.93 12.40
C ILE A 7 -8.72 2.84 11.44
N ILE A 8 -9.61 3.17 10.51
CA ILE A 8 -10.15 2.20 9.53
C ILE A 8 -9.01 1.65 8.64
N SER A 9 -8.16 2.52 8.11
CA SER A 9 -7.01 2.11 7.28
C SER A 9 -6.04 1.23 8.08
N ALA A 10 -5.73 1.60 9.32
CA ALA A 10 -4.91 0.80 10.22
C ALA A 10 -5.55 -0.57 10.52
N LEU A 11 -6.85 -0.61 10.77
CA LEU A 11 -7.60 -1.86 11.00
C LEU A 11 -7.61 -2.76 9.75
N ILE A 12 -7.72 -2.18 8.55
CA ILE A 12 -7.61 -2.93 7.29
C ILE A 12 -6.21 -3.53 7.16
N VAL A 13 -5.16 -2.76 7.38
CA VAL A 13 -3.77 -3.26 7.35
C VAL A 13 -3.58 -4.36 8.40
N ILE A 14 -4.05 -4.17 9.63
CA ILE A 14 -3.98 -5.19 10.70
C ILE A 14 -4.75 -6.45 10.31
N ALA A 15 -5.96 -6.32 9.75
CA ALA A 15 -6.77 -7.46 9.33
C ALA A 15 -6.08 -8.25 8.21
N VAL A 16 -5.45 -7.56 7.25
CA VAL A 16 -4.67 -8.19 6.18
C VAL A 16 -3.43 -8.89 6.76
N LEU A 17 -2.67 -8.23 7.64
CA LEU A 17 -1.51 -8.83 8.30
C LEU A 17 -1.89 -10.06 9.14
N TRP A 18 -3.01 -10.00 9.85
CA TRP A 18 -3.53 -11.12 10.63
C TRP A 18 -3.96 -12.28 9.73
N PHE A 19 -4.64 -12.00 8.62
CA PHE A 19 -5.00 -13.02 7.63
C PHE A 19 -3.76 -13.65 6.99
N MET A 20 -2.73 -12.83 6.69
CA MET A 20 -1.46 -13.31 6.17
C MET A 20 -0.72 -14.24 7.12
N TRP A 21 -0.81 -14.00 8.43
CA TRP A 21 -0.24 -14.91 9.43
C TRP A 21 -0.97 -16.27 9.46
N ARG A 22 -2.25 -16.30 9.07
CA ARG A 22 -3.00 -17.57 8.93
C ARG A 22 -2.79 -18.28 7.60
N LEU A 23 -2.08 -17.68 6.65
CA LEU A 23 -1.80 -18.35 5.36
C LEU A 23 -0.83 -19.51 5.58
N PRO A 24 -1.10 -20.69 4.98
CA PRO A 24 -0.22 -21.85 5.09
C PRO A 24 1.18 -21.55 4.53
N ASP A 25 2.21 -22.04 5.23
CA ASP A 25 3.64 -21.83 4.92
C ASP A 25 4.07 -22.41 3.57
N THR A 26 3.29 -23.32 3.01
CA THR A 26 3.61 -24.12 1.82
C THR A 26 2.36 -24.27 0.97
N GLY A 27 2.24 -23.42 -0.05
CA GLY A 27 1.28 -23.59 -1.13
C GLY A 27 1.88 -23.06 -2.42
N ASP A 28 2.08 -23.93 -3.40
CA ASP A 28 2.62 -23.60 -4.73
C ASP A 28 1.86 -22.44 -5.42
N MET A 29 0.57 -22.29 -5.06
CA MET A 29 -0.29 -21.21 -5.53
C MET A 29 0.19 -19.81 -5.08
N TRP A 30 0.69 -19.65 -3.85
CA TRP A 30 1.15 -18.35 -3.38
C TRP A 30 2.51 -17.97 -3.96
N PHE A 31 3.37 -18.96 -4.21
CA PHE A 31 4.64 -18.78 -4.93
C PHE A 31 4.42 -18.36 -6.39
N THR A 32 3.43 -18.93 -7.07
CA THR A 32 3.08 -18.56 -8.45
C THR A 32 2.41 -17.20 -8.57
N LEU A 33 1.70 -16.74 -7.53
CA LEU A 33 1.05 -15.42 -7.52
C LEU A 33 1.96 -14.29 -6.99
N ALA A 34 3.03 -14.59 -6.27
CA ALA A 34 3.97 -13.60 -5.75
C ALA A 34 4.55 -12.62 -6.81
N PRO A 35 4.93 -13.04 -8.03
CA PRO A 35 5.35 -12.10 -9.08
C PRO A 35 4.26 -11.10 -9.45
N THR A 36 3.02 -11.59 -9.55
CA THR A 36 1.84 -10.79 -9.88
C THR A 36 1.57 -9.76 -8.77
N PHE A 37 1.62 -10.18 -7.50
CA PHE A 37 1.49 -9.27 -6.36
C PHE A 37 2.62 -8.24 -6.29
N GLY A 38 3.86 -8.63 -6.63
CA GLY A 38 4.99 -7.70 -6.69
C GLY A 38 4.78 -6.59 -7.71
N LEU A 39 4.33 -6.95 -8.93
CA LEU A 39 4.00 -6.00 -9.98
C LEU A 39 2.81 -5.10 -9.59
N PHE A 40 1.71 -5.68 -9.11
CA PHE A 40 0.56 -4.91 -8.65
C PHE A 40 0.91 -3.96 -7.50
N GLY A 41 1.77 -4.39 -6.57
CA GLY A 41 2.24 -3.54 -5.48
C GLY A 41 3.06 -2.35 -5.98
N VAL A 42 4.00 -2.56 -6.90
CA VAL A 42 4.84 -1.47 -7.43
C VAL A 42 4.01 -0.47 -8.24
N TRP A 43 3.18 -0.96 -9.16
CA TRP A 43 2.32 -0.09 -9.96
C TRP A 43 1.26 0.59 -9.12
N GLY A 44 0.64 -0.12 -8.17
CA GLY A 44 -0.32 0.44 -7.22
C GLY A 44 0.32 1.55 -6.39
N GLY A 45 1.52 1.31 -5.85
CA GLY A 45 2.28 2.32 -5.10
C GLY A 45 2.66 3.53 -5.96
N LEU A 46 3.08 3.31 -7.22
CA LEU A 46 3.41 4.41 -8.13
C LEU A 46 2.18 5.26 -8.46
N VAL A 47 1.04 4.62 -8.75
CA VAL A 47 -0.23 5.33 -8.97
C VAL A 47 -0.64 6.08 -7.69
N ALA A 48 -0.48 5.48 -6.51
CA ALA A 48 -0.75 6.14 -5.24
C ALA A 48 0.08 7.42 -5.07
N VAL A 49 1.38 7.37 -5.36
CA VAL A 49 2.26 8.55 -5.31
C VAL A 49 1.82 9.61 -6.30
N VAL A 50 1.52 9.23 -7.54
CA VAL A 50 1.09 10.17 -8.59
C VAL A 50 -0.23 10.84 -8.21
N VAL A 51 -1.22 10.08 -7.74
CA VAL A 51 -2.52 10.62 -7.32
C VAL A 51 -2.36 11.50 -6.08
N SER A 52 -1.53 11.10 -5.10
CA SER A 52 -1.22 11.91 -3.90
C SER A 52 -0.48 13.21 -4.25
N ALA A 53 0.40 13.19 -5.26
CA ALA A 53 1.03 14.41 -5.74
C ALA A 53 0.02 15.28 -6.50
N ALA A 54 -0.84 14.67 -7.31
CA ALA A 54 -1.87 15.37 -8.08
C ALA A 54 -2.86 16.13 -7.18
N THR A 55 -3.18 15.64 -5.97
CA THR A 55 -4.08 16.34 -5.03
C THR A 55 -3.61 17.74 -4.67
N TRP A 56 -2.33 18.07 -4.84
CA TRP A 56 -1.81 19.43 -4.64
C TRP A 56 -2.17 20.41 -5.75
N TYR A 57 -2.55 19.91 -6.93
CA TYR A 57 -2.74 20.71 -8.14
C TYR A 57 -4.17 20.67 -8.69
N VAL A 58 -4.99 19.68 -8.30
CA VAL A 58 -6.40 19.63 -8.71
C VAL A 58 -7.29 20.53 -7.86
N SER A 59 -8.34 21.06 -8.50
CA SER A 59 -9.33 21.95 -7.89
C SER A 59 -10.29 21.24 -6.92
N VAL A 60 -10.51 19.94 -7.08
CA VAL A 60 -11.36 19.12 -6.20
C VAL A 60 -10.61 17.87 -5.71
N PRO A 61 -9.61 18.05 -4.83
CA PRO A 61 -8.74 16.97 -4.37
C PRO A 61 -9.44 15.99 -3.41
N ASP A 62 -10.53 16.41 -2.77
CA ASP A 62 -11.20 15.64 -1.71
C ASP A 62 -11.76 14.31 -2.16
N HIS A 63 -12.27 14.23 -3.40
CA HIS A 63 -12.81 12.97 -3.93
C HIS A 63 -11.73 11.91 -4.17
N TRP A 64 -10.47 12.31 -4.31
CA TRP A 64 -9.35 11.41 -4.60
C TRP A 64 -8.70 10.86 -3.32
N LEU A 65 -8.75 11.61 -2.23
CA LEU A 65 -8.12 11.24 -0.96
C LEU A 65 -8.60 9.89 -0.38
N PRO A 66 -9.91 9.54 -0.40
CA PRO A 66 -10.36 8.24 0.07
C PRO A 66 -9.81 7.08 -0.79
N LEU A 67 -9.76 7.27 -2.12
CA LEU A 67 -9.26 6.26 -3.05
C LEU A 67 -7.78 5.95 -2.80
N VAL A 68 -6.99 6.97 -2.48
CA VAL A 68 -5.58 6.83 -2.12
C VAL A 68 -5.46 6.15 -0.75
N PHE A 69 -6.04 6.73 0.31
CA PHE A 69 -5.82 6.28 1.69
C PHE A 69 -6.47 4.94 2.06
N LEU A 70 -7.57 4.58 1.40
CA LEU A 70 -8.30 3.33 1.68
C LEU A 70 -8.10 2.26 0.59
N GLY A 71 -7.72 2.67 -0.62
CA GLY A 71 -7.54 1.76 -1.74
C GLY A 71 -6.07 1.53 -2.06
N LEU A 72 -5.43 2.54 -2.65
CA LEU A 72 -4.11 2.39 -3.26
C LEU A 72 -2.99 2.19 -2.24
N ASP A 73 -2.96 2.98 -1.16
CA ASP A 73 -1.90 2.87 -0.14
C ASP A 73 -1.94 1.52 0.59
N PRO A 74 -3.10 1.06 1.12
CA PRO A 74 -3.18 -0.23 1.78
C PRO A 74 -2.89 -1.37 0.81
N ALA A 75 -3.36 -1.29 -0.45
CA ALA A 75 -3.11 -2.33 -1.44
C ALA A 75 -1.61 -2.47 -1.78
N ALA A 76 -0.90 -1.35 -1.98
CA ALA A 76 0.53 -1.36 -2.28
C ALA A 76 1.35 -1.95 -1.12
N LEU A 77 1.05 -1.54 0.11
CA LEU A 77 1.70 -2.04 1.32
C LEU A 77 1.42 -3.54 1.52
N CYS A 78 0.15 -3.95 1.44
CA CYS A 78 -0.24 -5.34 1.65
C CYS A 78 0.35 -6.26 0.59
N ALA A 79 0.32 -5.87 -0.68
CA ALA A 79 0.91 -6.65 -1.77
C ALA A 79 2.43 -6.83 -1.59
N GLY A 80 3.16 -5.76 -1.24
CA GLY A 80 4.59 -5.85 -0.96
C GLY A 80 4.91 -6.73 0.25
N ILE A 81 4.19 -6.55 1.37
CA ILE A 81 4.37 -7.37 2.57
C ILE A 81 4.07 -8.85 2.25
N MET A 82 3.04 -9.12 1.45
CA MET A 82 2.67 -10.48 1.06
C MET A 82 3.77 -11.17 0.27
N VAL A 83 4.41 -10.49 -0.68
CA VAL A 83 5.55 -11.03 -1.42
C VAL A 83 6.75 -11.31 -0.49
N LEU A 84 7.06 -10.38 0.43
CA LEU A 84 8.13 -10.59 1.41
C LEU A 84 7.84 -11.77 2.35
N TRP A 85 6.58 -11.94 2.75
CA TRP A 85 6.15 -13.03 3.61
C TRP A 85 6.23 -14.39 2.92
N THR A 86 5.77 -14.48 1.66
CA THR A 86 5.85 -15.70 0.84
C THR A 86 7.28 -16.16 0.70
N TYR A 87 8.21 -15.23 0.42
CA TYR A 87 9.61 -15.57 0.25
C TYR A 87 10.42 -15.60 1.54
N ARG A 88 9.85 -15.44 2.74
CA ARG A 88 10.64 -15.19 3.97
C ARG A 88 11.65 -16.30 4.34
N LYS A 89 11.39 -17.54 3.92
CA LYS A 89 12.25 -18.72 4.15
C LYS A 89 12.98 -19.20 2.89
N SER A 90 12.77 -18.54 1.73
CA SER A 90 13.38 -18.94 0.47
C SER A 90 14.83 -18.50 0.39
N ASP A 91 15.67 -19.30 -0.25
CA ASP A 91 17.08 -18.96 -0.38
C ASP A 91 17.29 -17.85 -1.42
N THR A 92 18.20 -16.92 -1.12
CA THR A 92 18.38 -15.68 -1.92
C THR A 92 19.22 -15.93 -3.18
N SER A 93 19.73 -17.15 -3.34
CA SER A 93 20.54 -17.60 -4.48
C SER A 93 19.76 -17.68 -5.80
N VAL A 94 18.42 -17.67 -5.75
CA VAL A 94 17.57 -17.62 -6.94
C VAL A 94 17.33 -16.15 -7.33
N GLU A 95 17.94 -15.73 -8.43
CA GLU A 95 17.93 -14.33 -8.92
C GLU A 95 16.51 -13.75 -9.08
N THR A 96 15.54 -14.56 -9.51
CA THR A 96 14.14 -14.15 -9.66
C THR A 96 13.46 -13.81 -8.33
N ILE A 97 13.81 -14.52 -7.25
CA ILE A 97 13.28 -14.26 -5.89
C ILE A 97 13.87 -12.95 -5.34
N ALA A 98 15.16 -12.70 -5.59
CA ALA A 98 15.81 -11.45 -5.19
C ALA A 98 15.16 -10.24 -5.86
N ALA A 99 14.88 -10.32 -7.16
CA ALA A 99 14.17 -9.28 -7.91
C ALA A 99 12.75 -9.04 -7.37
N GLN A 100 11.99 -10.09 -7.04
CA GLN A 100 10.63 -9.93 -6.50
C GLN A 100 10.62 -9.36 -5.08
N ARG A 101 11.58 -9.72 -4.23
CA ARG A 101 11.76 -9.07 -2.92
C ARG A 101 12.12 -7.60 -3.06
N LEU A 102 12.93 -7.24 -4.05
CA LEU A 102 13.25 -5.85 -4.34
C LEU A 102 12.00 -5.09 -4.79
N GLN A 103 11.22 -5.64 -5.72
CA GLN A 103 9.94 -5.06 -6.14
C GLN A 103 8.99 -4.86 -4.95
N ALA A 104 8.89 -5.85 -4.07
CA ALA A 104 8.07 -5.76 -2.88
C ALA A 104 8.50 -4.63 -1.93
N ARG A 105 9.81 -4.43 -1.74
CA ARG A 105 10.34 -3.30 -0.96
C ARG A 105 10.04 -1.97 -1.63
N ILE A 106 10.19 -1.88 -2.95
CA ILE A 106 9.86 -0.68 -3.72
C ILE A 106 8.37 -0.36 -3.58
N ALA A 107 7.48 -1.34 -3.70
CA ALA A 107 6.04 -1.18 -3.51
C ALA A 107 5.71 -0.60 -2.13
N ILE A 108 6.32 -1.14 -1.08
CA ILE A 108 6.14 -0.64 0.30
C ILE A 108 6.63 0.81 0.41
N THR A 109 7.84 1.09 -0.07
CA THR A 109 8.42 2.45 -0.02
C THR A 109 7.54 3.46 -0.76
N LEU A 110 7.05 3.12 -1.95
CA LEU A 110 6.15 3.98 -2.71
C LEU A 110 4.83 4.21 -1.96
N GLY A 111 4.23 3.17 -1.38
CA GLY A 111 3.04 3.31 -0.54
C GLY A 111 3.27 4.24 0.66
N LEU A 112 4.40 4.11 1.35
CA LEU A 112 4.75 5.01 2.47
C LEU A 112 4.93 6.47 2.02
N ILE A 113 5.57 6.68 0.86
CA ILE A 113 5.73 8.02 0.29
C ILE A 113 4.38 8.62 -0.07
N ALA A 114 3.49 7.84 -0.70
CA ALA A 114 2.14 8.28 -1.06
C ALA A 114 1.34 8.72 0.19
N VAL A 115 1.32 7.88 1.23
CA VAL A 115 0.71 8.19 2.53
C VAL A 115 1.29 9.49 3.09
N ALA A 116 2.61 9.66 3.09
CA ALA A 116 3.25 10.85 3.62
C ALA A 116 2.85 12.13 2.86
N ILE A 117 2.82 12.07 1.52
CA ILE A 117 2.40 13.20 0.67
C ILE A 117 0.93 13.54 0.94
N GLY A 118 0.05 12.54 0.93
CA GLY A 118 -1.38 12.73 1.18
C GLY A 118 -1.62 13.30 2.58
N TYR A 119 -0.93 12.79 3.60
CA TYR A 119 -1.10 13.27 4.96
C TYR A 119 -0.62 14.70 5.14
N THR A 120 0.52 15.04 4.51
CA THR A 120 1.04 16.41 4.49
C THR A 120 0.05 17.35 3.82
N TYR A 121 -0.57 16.92 2.70
CA TYR A 121 -1.60 17.71 2.03
C TYR A 121 -2.75 18.03 2.97
N VAL A 122 -3.27 17.02 3.66
CA VAL A 122 -4.44 17.20 4.54
C VAL A 122 -4.10 18.07 5.75
N MET A 123 -2.94 17.87 6.37
CA MET A 123 -2.51 18.70 7.51
C MET A 123 -2.26 20.17 7.14
N THR A 124 -1.90 20.45 5.88
CA THR A 124 -1.60 21.81 5.42
C THR A 124 -2.84 22.53 4.90
N ASN A 125 -3.75 21.81 4.22
CA ASN A 125 -4.84 22.42 3.45
C ASN A 125 -6.24 22.17 4.04
N LYS A 126 -6.38 21.34 5.10
CA LYS A 126 -7.67 21.06 5.71
C LYS A 126 -7.68 21.44 7.18
N ALA A 127 -8.76 22.09 7.58
CA ALA A 127 -9.05 22.30 8.99
C ALA A 127 -9.19 20.96 9.72
N VAL A 128 -8.83 20.95 10.99
CA VAL A 128 -9.00 19.77 11.84
C VAL A 128 -10.49 19.43 11.90
N PHE A 129 -10.82 18.15 11.68
CA PHE A 129 -12.18 17.56 11.66
C PHE A 129 -12.99 17.69 10.37
N THR A 130 -12.51 18.35 9.32
CA THR A 130 -13.21 18.37 8.03
C THR A 130 -13.40 16.95 7.47
N PRO A 131 -14.60 16.59 6.98
CA PRO A 131 -14.82 15.32 6.28
C PRO A 131 -13.91 15.20 5.06
N ILE A 132 -13.37 13.99 4.82
CA ILE A 132 -12.61 13.68 3.60
C ILE A 132 -13.58 13.03 2.61
N GLY A 133 -13.63 13.49 1.36
CA GLY A 133 -14.46 12.92 0.30
C GLY A 133 -15.81 13.60 0.05
N GLN A 134 -16.04 14.80 0.59
CA GLN A 134 -17.21 15.64 0.29
C GLN A 134 -16.95 16.56 -0.90
#